data_AF-A0A6P2CW03-F1
#
_entry.id   AF-A0A6P2CW03-F1
#
_cell.length_a   1.000
_cell.length_b   1.000
_cell.length_c   1.000
_cell.angle_alpha   90.00
_cell.angle_beta   90.00
_cell.angle_gamma   90.00
#
_symmetry.space_group_name_H-M   'P 1'
#
loop_
_entity.id
_entity.type
_entity.pdbx_description
1 polymer ?
#
loop_
_entity_poly.entity_id
_entity_poly.type
_entity_poly.pdbx_seq_one_letter_code
_entity_poly.pdbx_strand_id
1 'polypeptide(L)'
;MSLVVVRCPACRGASRVPPDVLGQMVGCPRCQAPFVAAEDAAPAPLPSRASSSSNRSDSRPAREAPTRSSPRPTAAVPIAPPRRRRPELSREETEASVSSSTPVLASEIPDPEHDPHLRPVAGLPVSVLVGFALMPFGIPLLWFVSPLVTGQEAALSLAVPVSLAIAASALCLGVVYTIDWTAATRIKGVLVLVGLAYFSAAGLFFLKKDLMDRVQKFFSVTPQWYPVTAKDKSYRVQMPFPAPEGEKERLLRGFVRMTDVRTAEYQPDGPKGPTYRYCCGVGQAVPNAGDLADGWLAPIREQMWLASVDEQFKREFGKLVEGQSIRHRSEPDLSGRQWVLKPDNGSSVRIVQIFVVNGRVYYLSAEGPELAPNDDPAERFFSSFELLARK
;
A
#
# COMPACT_ATOMS: atom_id res chain seq x y z
N MET A 1 -24.60 6.87 21.29
CA MET A 1 -25.31 6.88 20.00
C MET A 1 -25.06 5.53 19.33
N SER A 2 -26.09 4.73 19.13
CA SER A 2 -25.97 3.45 18.41
C SER A 2 -25.81 3.74 16.91
N LEU A 3 -24.91 3.00 16.24
CA LEU A 3 -24.71 3.07 14.79
C LEU A 3 -25.07 1.70 14.20
N VAL A 4 -25.82 1.70 13.10
CA VAL A 4 -26.18 0.50 12.33
C VAL A 4 -25.21 0.36 11.16
N VAL A 5 -24.82 -0.87 10.83
CA VAL A 5 -23.93 -1.15 9.69
C VAL A 5 -24.77 -1.56 8.49
N VAL A 6 -24.66 -0.82 7.38
CA VAL A 6 -25.32 -1.11 6.11
C VAL A 6 -24.28 -1.33 5.01
N ARG A 7 -24.56 -2.16 4.00
CA ARG A 7 -23.64 -2.40 2.89
C ARG A 7 -24.02 -1.59 1.66
N CYS A 8 -23.06 -0.85 1.10
CA CYS A 8 -23.29 -0.14 -0.16
C CYS A 8 -23.45 -1.13 -1.33
N PRO A 9 -24.52 -1.06 -2.14
CA PRO A 9 -24.73 -1.99 -3.26
C PRO A 9 -23.70 -1.83 -4.39
N ALA A 10 -23.10 -0.64 -4.53
CA ALA A 10 -22.14 -0.37 -5.60
C ALA A 10 -20.74 -0.95 -5.33
N CYS A 11 -20.23 -0.80 -4.10
CA CYS A 11 -18.86 -1.21 -3.75
C CYS A 11 -18.78 -2.32 -2.69
N ARG A 12 -19.92 -2.79 -2.16
CA ARG A 12 -20.05 -3.78 -1.07
C ARG A 12 -19.36 -3.39 0.25
N GLY A 13 -18.90 -2.15 0.38
CA GLY A 13 -18.29 -1.64 1.61
C GLY A 13 -19.31 -1.44 2.72
N ALA A 14 -18.91 -1.78 3.95
CA ALA A 14 -19.69 -1.50 5.16
C ALA A 14 -19.65 0.00 5.49
N SER A 15 -20.82 0.62 5.63
CA SER A 15 -21.01 1.99 6.06
C SER A 15 -21.75 2.01 7.39
N ARG A 16 -21.30 2.85 8.33
CA ARG A 16 -21.96 3.04 9.62
C ARG A 16 -22.89 4.24 9.51
N VAL A 17 -24.18 4.02 9.73
CA VAL A 17 -25.20 5.06 9.65
C VAL A 17 -26.00 5.12 10.95
N PRO A 18 -26.47 6.31 11.38
CA PRO A 18 -27.43 6.44 12.46
C PRO A 18 -28.75 5.67 12.15
N PRO A 19 -29.45 5.12 13.15
CA PRO A 19 -30.68 4.35 12.91
C PRO A 19 -31.83 5.21 12.33
N ASP A 20 -31.83 6.51 12.57
CA ASP A 20 -32.79 7.50 12.07
C ASP A 20 -32.70 7.77 10.56
N VAL A 21 -31.60 7.36 9.92
CA VAL A 21 -31.43 7.46 8.46
C VAL A 21 -31.68 6.14 7.72
N LEU A 22 -32.13 5.08 8.41
CA LEU A 22 -32.59 3.86 7.73
C LEU A 22 -33.81 4.18 6.86
N GLY A 23 -33.79 3.69 5.62
CA GLY A 23 -34.77 4.02 4.58
C GLY A 23 -34.52 5.36 3.86
N GLN A 24 -33.54 6.16 4.29
CA GLN A 24 -33.16 7.39 3.59
C GLN A 24 -32.02 7.17 2.59
N MET A 25 -31.92 8.06 1.61
CA MET A 25 -30.82 8.07 0.64
C MET A 25 -29.57 8.70 1.27
N VAL A 26 -28.50 7.93 1.38
CA VAL A 26 -27.21 8.35 1.95
C VAL A 26 -26.09 8.13 0.94
N GLY A 27 -25.01 8.91 1.07
CA GLY A 27 -23.80 8.74 0.24
C GLY A 27 -22.85 7.70 0.84
N CYS A 28 -22.33 6.78 0.02
CA CYS A 28 -21.29 5.86 0.49
C CYS A 28 -19.96 6.60 0.72
N PRO A 29 -19.31 6.49 1.90
CA PRO A 29 -18.04 7.18 2.17
C PRO A 29 -16.86 6.63 1.34
N ARG A 30 -17.00 5.45 0.73
CA ARG A 30 -15.94 4.83 -0.09
C ARG A 30 -16.02 5.19 -1.57
N CYS A 31 -17.20 5.15 -2.17
CA CYS A 31 -17.37 5.36 -3.61
C CYS A 31 -18.26 6.56 -3.97
N GLN A 32 -18.80 7.27 -2.98
CA GLN A 32 -19.70 8.43 -3.13
C GLN A 32 -21.03 8.13 -3.87
N ALA A 33 -21.29 6.88 -4.26
CA ALA A 33 -22.55 6.51 -4.87
C ALA A 33 -23.71 6.67 -3.85
N PRO A 34 -24.81 7.32 -4.24
CA PRO A 34 -26.01 7.40 -3.40
C PRO A 34 -26.68 6.03 -3.33
N PHE A 35 -27.11 5.61 -2.14
CA PHE A 35 -27.88 4.38 -1.93
C PHE A 35 -28.87 4.54 -0.77
N VAL A 36 -29.92 3.73 -0.74
CA VAL A 36 -30.87 3.72 0.37
C VAL A 36 -30.32 2.84 1.49
N ALA A 37 -30.22 3.39 2.70
CA ALA A 37 -29.74 2.63 3.87
C ALA A 37 -30.81 1.64 4.33
N ALA A 38 -30.80 0.43 3.77
CA ALA A 38 -31.63 -0.68 4.25
C ALA A 38 -30.89 -1.42 5.36
N GLU A 39 -31.59 -1.76 6.44
CA GLU A 39 -31.07 -2.66 7.46
C GLU A 39 -30.80 -4.00 6.77
N ASP A 40 -29.54 -4.42 6.78
CA ASP A 40 -29.10 -5.67 6.18
C ASP A 40 -29.63 -6.78 7.10
N ALA A 41 -30.88 -7.19 6.85
CA ALA A 41 -31.57 -8.19 7.62
C ALA A 41 -30.66 -9.43 7.64
N ALA A 42 -30.08 -9.69 8.81
CA ALA A 42 -29.23 -10.85 9.01
C ALA A 42 -29.99 -12.05 8.42
N PRO A 43 -29.41 -12.78 7.45
CA PRO A 43 -30.12 -13.87 6.80
C PRO A 43 -30.60 -14.81 7.90
N ALA A 44 -31.92 -14.95 8.00
CA ALA A 44 -32.54 -15.82 8.98
C ALA A 44 -31.82 -17.19 8.92
N PRO A 45 -31.40 -17.77 10.05
CA PRO A 45 -30.72 -19.05 10.05
C PRO A 45 -31.59 -20.06 9.32
N LEU A 46 -31.15 -20.45 8.12
CA LEU A 46 -31.84 -21.46 7.33
C LEU A 46 -31.87 -22.75 8.16
N PRO A 47 -33.05 -23.39 8.35
CA PRO A 47 -33.10 -24.67 9.04
C PRO A 47 -32.24 -25.67 8.28
N SER A 48 -31.29 -26.27 9.00
CA SER A 48 -30.34 -27.27 8.51
C SER A 48 -31.13 -28.42 7.86
N ARG A 49 -31.13 -28.47 6.52
CA ARG A 49 -31.84 -29.50 5.77
C ARG A 49 -30.85 -30.58 5.36
N ALA A 50 -31.01 -31.72 6.01
CA ALA A 50 -30.32 -32.96 5.68
C ALA A 50 -30.51 -33.34 4.20
N SER A 51 -29.46 -33.95 3.68
CA SER A 51 -29.28 -34.52 2.35
C SER A 51 -30.52 -35.21 1.78
N SER A 52 -30.86 -34.91 0.52
CA SER A 52 -31.47 -35.91 -0.37
C SER A 52 -31.17 -35.58 -1.82
N SER A 53 -30.57 -36.56 -2.47
CA SER A 53 -30.48 -36.71 -3.91
C SER A 53 -31.88 -36.82 -4.52
N SER A 54 -32.14 -36.13 -5.63
CA SER A 54 -32.88 -36.72 -6.75
C SER A 54 -32.78 -35.84 -7.99
N ASN A 55 -32.52 -36.54 -9.09
CA ASN A 55 -32.70 -36.08 -10.46
C ASN A 55 -34.06 -35.41 -10.67
N ARG A 56 -34.07 -34.28 -11.37
CA ARG A 56 -35.08 -34.03 -12.40
C ARG A 56 -34.65 -32.97 -13.39
N SER A 57 -34.46 -33.43 -14.62
CA SER A 57 -34.65 -32.68 -15.84
C SER A 57 -35.94 -31.88 -15.78
N ASP A 58 -35.89 -30.60 -16.16
CA ASP A 58 -37.00 -30.02 -16.92
C ASP A 58 -36.55 -28.83 -17.74
N SER A 59 -36.93 -28.93 -19.00
CA SER A 59 -36.70 -28.02 -20.11
C SER A 59 -37.56 -26.77 -19.96
N ARG A 60 -37.00 -25.57 -20.22
CA ARG A 60 -37.84 -24.40 -20.56
C ARG A 60 -37.14 -23.45 -21.52
N PRO A 61 -37.84 -22.96 -22.57
CA PRO A 61 -37.20 -22.35 -23.73
C PRO A 61 -36.94 -20.84 -23.56
N ALA A 62 -36.09 -20.37 -24.46
CA ALA A 62 -35.62 -19.02 -24.67
C ALA A 62 -36.74 -17.96 -24.66
N ARG A 63 -36.46 -16.83 -24.02
CA ARG A 63 -37.21 -15.59 -24.16
C ARG A 63 -36.27 -14.44 -24.51
N GLU A 64 -36.63 -13.76 -25.58
CA GLU A 64 -35.93 -12.69 -26.27
C GLU A 64 -35.58 -11.47 -25.42
N ALA A 65 -34.53 -10.79 -25.87
CA ALA A 65 -34.04 -9.50 -25.44
C ALA A 65 -35.09 -8.37 -25.61
N PRO A 66 -34.86 -7.22 -24.94
CA PRO A 66 -34.60 -6.05 -25.76
C PRO A 66 -33.37 -5.25 -25.32
N THR A 67 -32.60 -4.89 -26.33
CA THR A 67 -31.61 -3.83 -26.43
C THR A 67 -32.12 -2.50 -25.87
N ARG A 68 -31.39 -1.93 -24.89
CA ARG A 68 -31.43 -0.49 -24.59
C ARG A 68 -30.02 0.08 -24.64
N SER A 69 -29.80 0.85 -25.70
CA SER A 69 -28.73 1.82 -25.88
C SER A 69 -28.81 2.90 -24.80
N SER A 70 -27.71 3.13 -24.09
CA SER A 70 -27.54 4.28 -23.19
C SER A 70 -26.43 5.18 -23.74
N PRO A 71 -26.63 6.51 -23.78
CA PRO A 71 -25.76 7.44 -24.48
C PRO A 71 -24.45 7.72 -23.73
N ARG A 72 -23.40 7.86 -24.52
CA ARG A 72 -22.03 8.19 -24.13
C ARG A 72 -21.96 9.63 -23.57
N PRO A 73 -21.54 9.85 -22.30
CA PRO A 73 -21.30 11.19 -21.81
C PRO A 73 -19.99 11.75 -22.39
N THR A 74 -20.11 12.93 -22.99
CA THR A 74 -19.05 13.76 -23.54
C THR A 74 -18.01 14.10 -22.47
N ALA A 75 -16.74 13.81 -22.75
CA ALA A 75 -15.63 14.17 -21.88
C ALA A 75 -15.47 15.70 -21.81
N ALA A 76 -15.46 16.24 -20.59
CA ALA A 76 -15.15 17.63 -20.33
C ALA A 76 -13.65 17.89 -20.53
N VAL A 77 -13.32 18.90 -21.33
CA VAL A 77 -11.96 19.40 -21.54
C VAL A 77 -11.53 20.22 -20.32
N PRO A 78 -10.40 19.91 -19.66
CA PRO A 78 -9.91 20.72 -18.55
C PRO A 78 -9.34 22.06 -19.06
N ILE A 79 -9.97 23.15 -18.63
CA ILE A 79 -9.47 24.52 -18.80
C ILE A 79 -8.34 24.73 -17.79
N ALA A 80 -7.12 24.96 -18.28
CA ALA A 80 -5.97 25.31 -17.44
C ALA A 80 -6.13 26.73 -16.85
N PRO A 81 -5.75 26.97 -15.58
CA PRO A 81 -5.79 28.29 -14.97
C PRO A 81 -4.70 29.23 -15.55
N PRO A 82 -4.97 30.55 -15.64
CA PRO A 82 -4.06 31.51 -16.25
C PRO A 82 -2.78 31.71 -15.43
N ARG A 83 -1.64 31.68 -16.13
CA ARG A 83 -0.31 32.06 -15.65
C ARG A 83 -0.33 33.47 -15.05
N ARG A 84 -0.11 33.59 -13.74
CA ARG A 84 0.25 34.86 -13.10
C ARG A 84 1.63 35.28 -13.59
N ARG A 85 1.67 36.36 -14.39
CA ARG A 85 2.89 37.12 -14.73
C ARG A 85 3.47 37.71 -13.44
N ARG A 86 4.75 37.39 -13.18
CA ARG A 86 5.57 38.01 -12.15
C ARG A 86 6.06 39.36 -12.71
N PRO A 87 5.82 40.50 -12.05
CA PRO A 87 6.34 41.78 -12.50
C PRO A 87 7.88 41.81 -12.37
N GLU A 88 8.55 42.12 -13.48
CA GLU A 88 9.93 42.56 -13.53
C GLU A 88 10.04 43.87 -12.74
N LEU A 89 10.88 43.86 -11.70
CA LEU A 89 11.34 45.07 -11.04
C LEU A 89 12.67 45.46 -11.69
N SER A 90 12.57 46.21 -12.77
CA SER A 90 13.65 47.04 -13.30
C SER A 90 13.46 48.41 -12.66
N ARG A 91 14.39 48.84 -11.78
CA ARG A 91 14.51 50.27 -11.48
C ARG A 91 15.92 50.66 -11.03
N GLU A 92 16.62 51.18 -12.04
CA GLU A 92 17.48 52.37 -12.01
C GLU A 92 18.68 52.37 -11.06
N GLU A 93 19.81 52.01 -11.67
CA GLU A 93 21.03 52.83 -11.63
C GLU A 93 20.70 54.32 -11.74
N THR A 94 21.20 55.12 -10.81
CA THR A 94 21.41 56.56 -11.03
C THR A 94 22.71 56.92 -10.34
N GLU A 95 23.78 56.81 -11.11
CA GLU A 95 25.05 57.45 -10.81
C GLU A 95 25.00 58.95 -11.19
N ALA A 96 25.81 59.70 -10.44
CA ALA A 96 26.38 61.02 -10.73
C ALA A 96 25.50 62.27 -10.58
N SER A 97 25.78 63.07 -9.54
CA SER A 97 26.43 64.39 -9.71
C SER A 97 26.59 65.13 -8.37
N VAL A 98 27.85 65.16 -7.91
CA VAL A 98 28.61 66.27 -7.29
C VAL A 98 27.84 67.59 -7.04
N SER A 99 27.85 68.10 -5.79
CA SER A 99 28.58 69.33 -5.39
C SER A 99 28.08 69.93 -4.06
N SER A 100 29.02 70.58 -3.35
CA SER A 100 28.81 71.61 -2.31
C SER A 100 28.70 71.18 -0.84
N SER A 101 29.88 70.91 -0.28
CA SER A 101 30.37 71.31 1.06
C SER A 101 29.49 72.25 1.90
N THR A 102 29.19 71.80 3.13
CA THR A 102 29.12 72.66 4.32
C THR A 102 29.70 71.86 5.49
N PRO A 103 30.77 72.32 6.17
CA PRO A 103 31.34 71.61 7.30
C PRO A 103 30.46 71.86 8.52
N VAL A 104 29.51 70.95 8.79
CA VAL A 104 28.84 70.90 10.09
C VAL A 104 29.82 70.23 11.05
N LEU A 105 30.24 70.99 12.06
CA LEU A 105 31.02 70.53 13.19
C LEU A 105 30.47 69.18 13.67
N ALA A 106 31.32 68.15 13.59
CA ALA A 106 31.10 66.88 14.24
C ALA A 106 30.94 67.15 15.74
N SER A 107 29.70 67.16 16.21
CA SER A 107 29.41 66.78 17.58
C SER A 107 29.82 65.31 17.66
N GLU A 108 31.00 65.06 18.22
CA GLU A 108 31.38 63.78 18.81
C GLU A 108 30.21 63.31 19.67
N ILE A 109 29.30 62.55 19.07
CA ILE A 109 28.40 61.67 19.81
C ILE A 109 29.37 60.62 20.34
N PRO A 110 29.63 60.58 21.66
CA PRO A 110 30.54 59.59 22.22
C PRO A 110 30.00 58.24 21.81
N ASP A 111 30.77 57.51 21.01
CA ASP A 111 30.46 56.13 20.67
C ASP A 111 30.34 55.35 21.98
N PRO A 112 29.12 55.04 22.45
CA PRO A 112 28.91 54.45 23.76
C PRO A 112 29.38 52.99 23.81
N GLU A 113 29.82 52.42 22.68
CA GLU A 113 30.31 51.04 22.61
C GLU A 113 31.75 50.87 23.11
N HIS A 114 32.49 51.94 23.40
CA HIS A 114 33.88 51.87 23.85
C HIS A 114 34.13 52.39 25.28
N ASP A 115 33.14 52.42 26.16
CA ASP A 115 33.38 52.69 27.59
C ASP A 115 33.94 51.43 28.29
N PRO A 116 35.25 51.38 28.62
CA PRO A 116 35.89 50.22 29.25
C PRO A 116 35.40 49.97 30.70
N HIS A 117 34.55 50.84 31.23
CA HIS A 117 33.99 50.72 32.58
C HIS A 117 32.55 50.18 32.62
N LEU A 118 31.90 49.97 31.47
CA LEU A 118 30.64 49.26 31.43
C LEU A 118 30.91 47.80 31.79
N ARG A 119 30.49 47.40 33.00
CA ARG A 119 30.54 46.02 33.46
C ARG A 119 29.93 45.15 32.36
N PRO A 120 30.63 44.11 31.86
CA PRO A 120 30.08 43.25 30.83
C PRO A 120 28.70 42.81 31.30
N VAL A 121 27.67 43.12 30.50
CA VAL A 121 26.28 42.76 30.79
C VAL A 121 26.32 41.30 31.20
N ALA A 122 25.96 41.03 32.46
CA ALA A 122 26.16 39.74 33.09
C ALA A 122 25.37 38.67 32.33
N GLY A 123 26.00 38.12 31.28
CA GLY A 123 25.48 37.01 30.52
C GLY A 123 25.37 35.82 31.44
N LEU A 124 24.34 35.02 31.25
CA LEU A 124 24.24 33.74 31.93
C LEU A 124 25.53 32.94 31.69
N PRO A 125 26.11 32.34 32.74
CA PRO A 125 27.35 31.60 32.60
C PRO A 125 27.16 30.48 31.57
N VAL A 126 28.16 30.29 30.72
CA VAL A 126 28.14 29.31 29.62
C VAL A 126 27.76 27.91 30.12
N SER A 127 28.12 27.58 31.36
CA SER A 127 27.72 26.33 32.03
C SER A 127 26.21 26.11 32.08
N VAL A 128 25.41 27.16 32.30
CA VAL A 128 23.94 27.07 32.34
C VAL A 128 23.38 26.83 30.94
N LEU A 129 23.95 27.47 29.91
CA LEU A 129 23.55 27.24 28.52
C LEU A 129 23.89 25.82 28.04
N VAL A 130 25.05 25.29 28.43
CA VAL A 130 25.42 23.90 28.18
C VAL A 130 24.48 22.93 28.89
N GLY A 131 24.09 23.24 30.14
CA GLY A 131 23.07 22.47 30.87
C GLY A 131 21.75 22.38 30.11
N PHE A 132 21.25 23.50 29.58
CA PHE A 132 20.04 23.51 28.75
C PHE A 132 20.21 22.73 27.44
N ALA A 133 21.38 22.82 26.80
CA ALA A 133 21.66 22.10 25.57
C ALA A 133 21.70 20.57 25.77
N LEU A 134 21.98 20.08 26.98
CA LEU A 134 21.97 18.66 27.33
C LEU A 134 20.59 18.15 27.79
N MET A 135 19.62 19.04 27.99
CA MET A 135 18.28 18.66 28.43
C MET A 135 17.59 17.62 27.51
N PRO A 136 17.77 17.61 26.17
CA PRO A 136 17.19 16.57 25.31
C PRO A 136 17.55 15.13 25.67
N PHE A 137 18.63 14.88 26.42
CA PHE A 137 18.95 13.54 26.95
C PHE A 137 17.93 13.02 27.97
N GLY A 138 17.04 13.88 28.48
CA GLY A 138 15.88 13.45 29.24
C GLY A 138 14.87 12.65 28.39
N ILE A 139 14.89 12.78 27.05
CA ILE A 139 13.97 12.06 26.16
C ILE A 139 14.18 10.53 26.26
N PRO A 140 15.39 9.97 26.06
CA PRO A 140 15.64 8.55 26.30
C PRO A 140 15.28 8.06 27.70
N LEU A 141 15.56 8.87 28.73
CA LEU A 141 15.23 8.52 30.12
C LEU A 141 13.73 8.42 30.34
N LEU A 142 12.95 9.40 29.88
CA LEU A 142 11.49 9.35 29.92
C LEU A 142 10.95 8.18 29.09
N TRP A 143 11.58 7.89 27.95
CA TRP A 143 11.20 6.75 27.11
C TRP A 143 11.41 5.41 27.83
N PHE A 144 12.47 5.29 28.64
CA PHE A 144 12.76 4.10 29.43
C PHE A 144 11.80 3.94 30.62
N VAL A 145 11.41 5.05 31.26
CA VAL A 145 10.49 5.05 32.41
C VAL A 145 9.03 4.94 31.98
N SER A 146 8.68 5.41 30.77
CA SER A 146 7.30 5.46 30.29
C SER A 146 6.54 4.12 30.36
N PRO A 147 7.12 2.95 29.99
CA PRO A 147 6.43 1.66 30.14
C PRO A 147 6.04 1.34 31.58
N LEU A 148 6.84 1.77 32.56
CA LEU A 148 6.54 1.55 33.99
C LEU A 148 5.33 2.38 34.45
N VAL A 149 5.14 3.57 33.88
CA VAL A 149 4.06 4.49 34.27
C VAL A 149 2.78 4.22 33.47
N THR A 150 2.91 3.94 32.18
CA THR A 150 1.79 3.84 31.24
C THR A 150 1.31 2.41 31.00
N GLY A 151 2.13 1.40 31.30
CA GLY A 151 1.85 0.00 31.00
C GLY A 151 1.86 -0.33 29.50
N GLN A 152 2.31 0.59 28.64
CA GLN A 152 2.41 0.39 27.20
C GLN A 152 3.87 0.14 26.80
N GLU A 153 4.10 -0.91 26.01
CA GLU A 153 5.40 -1.12 25.38
C GLU A 153 5.62 -0.09 24.29
N ALA A 154 6.83 0.48 24.23
CA ALA A 154 7.15 1.48 23.22
C ALA A 154 7.13 0.85 21.82
N ALA A 155 6.38 1.46 20.90
CA ALA A 155 6.26 0.99 19.51
C ALA A 155 7.57 1.09 18.70
N LEU A 156 8.52 1.91 19.16
CA LEU A 156 9.78 2.18 18.49
C LEU A 156 10.96 1.77 19.36
N SER A 157 12.02 1.31 18.68
CA SER A 157 13.31 1.00 19.31
C SER A 157 13.91 2.23 19.99
N LEU A 158 14.66 1.98 21.07
CA LEU A 158 15.41 2.99 21.84
C LEU A 158 16.41 3.79 20.98
N ALA A 159 16.75 3.30 19.78
CA ALA A 159 17.58 4.02 18.81
C ALA A 159 16.96 5.37 18.38
N VAL A 160 15.64 5.43 18.23
CA VAL A 160 14.94 6.64 17.78
C VAL A 160 15.05 7.79 18.79
N PRO A 161 14.65 7.65 20.07
CA PRO A 161 14.77 8.73 21.05
C PRO A 161 16.22 9.14 21.31
N VAL A 162 17.18 8.21 21.25
CA VAL A 162 18.61 8.52 21.40
C VAL A 162 19.11 9.37 20.23
N SER A 163 18.80 8.99 18.99
CA SER A 163 19.20 9.78 17.81
C SER A 163 18.61 11.19 17.82
N LEU A 164 17.35 11.33 18.25
CA LEU A 164 16.68 12.60 18.38
C LEU A 164 17.30 13.49 19.47
N ALA A 165 17.67 12.90 20.62
CA ALA A 165 18.35 13.62 21.70
C ALA A 165 19.74 14.13 21.26
N ILE A 166 20.52 13.33 20.54
CA ILE A 166 21.84 13.72 20.02
C ILE A 166 21.69 14.86 19.01
N ALA A 167 20.78 14.75 18.06
CA ALA A 167 20.54 15.79 17.04
C ALA A 167 20.07 17.11 17.69
N ALA A 168 19.12 17.04 18.61
CA ALA A 168 18.62 18.22 19.33
C ALA A 168 19.72 18.88 20.16
N SER A 169 20.56 18.10 20.86
CA SER A 169 21.67 18.63 21.66
C SER A 169 22.73 19.31 20.78
N ALA A 170 23.07 18.71 19.63
CA ALA A 170 24.01 19.30 18.67
C ALA A 170 23.49 20.64 18.12
N LEU A 171 22.20 20.72 17.78
CA LEU A 171 21.56 21.96 17.33
C LEU A 171 21.53 23.02 18.44
N CYS A 172 21.24 22.64 19.69
CA CYS A 172 21.26 23.55 20.82
C CYS A 172 22.67 24.11 21.06
N LEU A 173 23.70 23.27 20.98
CA LEU A 173 25.09 23.73 21.05
C LEU A 173 25.43 24.68 19.90
N GLY A 174 24.97 24.39 18.68
CA GLY A 174 25.10 25.30 17.55
C GLY A 174 24.56 26.70 17.85
N VAL A 175 23.36 26.80 18.42
CA VAL A 175 22.74 28.08 18.83
C VAL A 175 23.49 28.77 19.97
N VAL A 176 24.10 28.02 20.89
CA VAL A 176 24.92 28.61 21.96
C VAL A 176 26.18 29.26 21.39
N TYR A 177 26.76 28.65 20.35
CA TYR A 177 28.01 29.10 19.71
C TYR A 177 27.82 30.14 18.59
N THR A 178 26.60 30.53 18.22
CA THR A 178 26.40 31.63 17.26
C THR A 178 26.87 32.96 17.85
N ILE A 179 27.91 33.54 17.26
CA ILE A 179 28.63 34.69 17.79
C ILE A 179 27.75 35.96 17.80
N ASP A 180 26.87 36.12 16.81
CA ASP A 180 26.14 37.37 16.55
C ASP A 180 24.84 37.52 17.36
N TRP A 181 24.48 36.54 18.18
CA TRP A 181 23.19 36.53 18.87
C TRP A 181 23.32 37.07 20.29
N THR A 182 22.36 37.91 20.71
CA THR A 182 22.24 38.34 22.10
C THR A 182 21.96 37.15 23.02
N ALA A 183 22.38 37.21 24.28
CA ALA A 183 22.16 36.12 25.25
C ALA A 183 20.66 35.72 25.35
N ALA A 184 19.76 36.70 25.33
CA ALA A 184 18.32 36.47 25.34
C ALA A 184 17.84 35.68 24.10
N THR A 185 18.35 36.01 22.92
CA THR A 185 18.00 35.28 21.68
C THR A 185 18.54 33.84 21.68
N ARG A 186 19.75 33.61 22.21
CA ARG A 186 20.32 32.26 22.34
C ARG A 186 19.48 31.38 23.28
N ILE A 187 19.12 31.91 24.44
CA ILE A 187 18.28 31.18 25.42
C ILE A 187 16.92 30.81 24.82
N LYS A 188 16.25 31.77 24.17
CA LYS A 188 14.97 31.51 23.50
C LYS A 188 15.12 30.44 22.41
N GLY A 189 16.17 30.51 21.60
CA GLY A 189 16.46 29.52 20.57
C GLY A 189 16.65 28.11 21.16
N VAL A 190 17.47 27.97 22.20
CA VAL A 190 17.69 26.68 22.89
C VAL A 190 16.39 26.14 23.48
N LEU A 191 15.61 26.95 24.19
CA LEU A 191 14.34 26.50 24.79
C LEU A 191 13.31 26.06 23.75
N VAL A 192 13.22 26.77 22.62
CA VAL A 192 12.33 26.38 21.51
C VAL A 192 12.76 25.05 20.90
N LEU A 193 14.07 24.86 20.66
CA LEU A 193 14.61 23.60 20.12
C LEU A 193 14.37 22.41 21.06
N VAL A 194 14.62 22.60 22.36
CA VAL A 194 14.35 21.58 23.38
C VAL A 194 12.86 21.24 23.41
N GLY A 195 11.99 22.25 23.45
CA GLY A 195 10.54 22.04 23.44
C GLY A 195 10.05 21.28 22.20
N LEU A 196 10.54 21.63 21.01
CA LEU A 196 10.23 20.92 19.76
C LEU A 196 10.72 19.47 19.78
N ALA A 197 11.91 19.21 20.34
CA ALA A 197 12.43 17.85 20.48
C ALA A 197 11.54 17.00 21.39
N TYR A 198 11.15 17.51 22.56
CA TYR A 198 10.23 16.81 23.46
C TYR A 198 8.85 16.59 22.84
N PHE A 199 8.30 17.59 22.15
CA PHE A 199 7.02 17.44 21.46
C PHE A 199 7.08 16.40 20.34
N SER A 200 8.17 16.39 19.57
CA SER A 200 8.40 15.38 18.53
C SER A 200 8.53 13.98 19.13
N ALA A 201 9.26 13.83 20.24
CA ALA A 201 9.37 12.58 20.95
C ALA A 201 8.02 12.10 21.49
N ALA A 202 7.25 12.98 22.14
CA ALA A 202 5.90 12.64 22.60
C ALA A 202 4.99 12.23 21.43
N GLY A 203 5.05 12.95 20.32
CA GLY A 203 4.34 12.60 19.08
C GLY A 203 4.71 11.20 18.59
N LEU A 204 6.00 10.87 18.52
CA LEU A 204 6.51 9.55 18.15
C LEU A 204 6.11 8.45 19.14
N PHE A 205 6.06 8.76 20.44
CA PHE A 205 5.66 7.81 21.48
C PHE A 205 4.17 7.44 21.35
N PHE A 206 3.32 8.42 21.10
CA PHE A 206 1.86 8.22 20.94
C PHE A 206 1.43 7.95 19.50
N LEU A 207 2.39 7.81 18.57
CA LEU A 207 2.10 7.50 17.19
C LEU A 207 1.50 6.09 17.15
N LYS A 208 0.17 6.02 16.98
CA LYS A 208 -0.53 4.74 16.86
C LYS A 208 0.09 3.92 15.74
N LYS A 209 0.14 2.60 15.96
CA LYS A 209 0.55 1.62 14.95
C LYS A 209 -0.15 1.87 13.60
N ASP A 210 -1.44 2.21 13.61
CA ASP A 210 -2.19 2.55 12.40
C ASP A 210 -1.60 3.72 11.58
N LEU A 211 -0.99 4.71 12.25
CA LEU A 211 -0.37 5.84 11.58
C LEU A 211 1.01 5.46 11.05
N MET A 212 1.78 4.66 11.79
CA MET A 212 3.02 4.06 11.30
C MET A 212 2.78 3.20 10.07
N ASP A 213 1.73 2.35 10.07
CA ASP A 213 1.37 1.53 8.91
C ASP A 213 0.96 2.40 7.72
N ARG A 214 0.32 3.56 7.94
CA ARG A 214 0.00 4.53 6.86
C ARG A 214 1.23 5.24 6.35
N VAL A 215 2.12 5.68 7.24
CA VAL A 215 3.37 6.34 6.90
C VAL A 215 4.28 5.38 6.15
N GLN A 216 4.42 4.15 6.64
CA GLN A 216 5.10 3.07 5.94
C GLN A 216 4.42 2.83 4.59
N LYS A 217 3.10 2.67 4.49
CA LYS A 217 2.43 2.56 3.17
C LYS A 217 2.67 3.75 2.24
N PHE A 218 2.87 4.95 2.78
CA PHE A 218 3.15 6.16 2.02
C PHE A 218 4.61 6.21 1.52
N PHE A 219 5.56 5.74 2.33
CA PHE A 219 6.99 5.73 2.01
C PHE A 219 7.49 4.41 1.41
N SER A 220 6.73 3.33 1.56
CA SER A 220 6.97 2.06 0.89
C SER A 220 6.88 2.34 -0.59
N VAL A 221 8.05 2.30 -1.25
CA VAL A 221 8.16 2.36 -2.70
C VAL A 221 7.22 1.28 -3.22
N THR A 222 6.08 1.70 -3.78
CA THR A 222 5.09 0.78 -4.28
C THR A 222 5.81 -0.07 -5.31
N PRO A 223 5.86 -1.41 -5.16
CA PRO A 223 6.62 -2.25 -6.08
C PRO A 223 6.16 -1.91 -7.48
N GLN A 224 7.10 -1.52 -8.34
CA GLN A 224 6.77 -1.21 -9.72
C GLN A 224 6.42 -2.54 -10.39
N TRP A 225 5.20 -2.66 -10.90
CA TRP A 225 4.76 -3.89 -11.55
C TRP A 225 5.10 -3.83 -13.03
N TYR A 226 5.81 -4.85 -13.50
CA TYR A 226 6.30 -4.97 -14.87
C TYR A 226 5.43 -5.96 -15.66
N PRO A 227 5.01 -5.62 -16.88
CA PRO A 227 4.31 -6.56 -17.74
C PRO A 227 5.28 -7.63 -18.24
N VAL A 228 5.01 -8.88 -17.89
CA VAL A 228 5.70 -10.08 -18.37
C VAL A 228 4.82 -10.71 -19.44
N THR A 229 5.38 -10.90 -20.64
CA THR A 229 4.67 -11.51 -21.77
C THR A 229 5.33 -12.84 -22.10
N ALA A 230 4.52 -13.86 -22.37
CA ALA A 230 5.00 -15.18 -22.78
C ALA A 230 5.86 -15.10 -24.04
N LYS A 231 6.82 -16.03 -24.21
CA LYS A 231 7.66 -16.10 -25.43
C LYS A 231 6.84 -16.20 -26.71
N ASP A 232 5.75 -16.98 -26.68
CA ASP A 232 4.85 -17.17 -27.81
C ASP A 232 3.75 -16.09 -27.91
N LYS A 233 3.80 -15.08 -27.02
CA LYS A 233 2.78 -14.01 -26.90
C LYS A 233 1.37 -14.55 -26.69
N SER A 234 1.22 -15.72 -26.05
CA SER A 234 -0.10 -16.28 -25.72
C SER A 234 -0.78 -15.55 -24.55
N TYR A 235 0.01 -15.08 -23.58
CA TYR A 235 -0.50 -14.34 -22.42
C TYR A 235 0.42 -13.19 -22.00
N ARG A 236 -0.15 -12.29 -21.19
CA ARG A 236 0.54 -11.24 -20.44
C ARG A 236 0.09 -11.28 -18.98
N VAL A 237 1.00 -11.00 -18.05
CA VAL A 237 0.70 -10.85 -16.61
C VAL A 237 1.64 -9.79 -16.02
N GLN A 238 1.21 -9.05 -15.01
CA GLN A 238 2.09 -8.13 -14.29
C GLN A 238 2.81 -8.85 -13.15
N MET A 239 4.10 -8.59 -12.97
CA MET A 239 4.92 -9.11 -11.85
C MET A 239 5.67 -7.99 -11.12
N PRO A 240 6.01 -8.16 -9.83
CA PRO A 240 6.71 -7.12 -9.06
C PRO A 240 8.14 -6.83 -9.55
N PHE A 241 8.73 -7.71 -10.35
CA PHE A 241 10.04 -7.54 -10.97
C PHE A 241 10.06 -8.16 -12.37
N PRO A 242 11.04 -7.78 -13.22
CA PRO A 242 11.31 -8.50 -14.45
C PRO A 242 11.60 -9.97 -14.14
N ALA A 243 10.75 -10.86 -14.64
CA ALA A 243 10.83 -12.28 -14.36
C ALA A 243 11.73 -12.99 -15.40
N PRO A 244 12.94 -13.44 -15.02
CA PRO A 244 13.73 -14.27 -15.90
C PRO A 244 12.99 -15.58 -16.20
N GLU A 245 13.48 -16.31 -17.20
CA GLU A 245 13.03 -17.67 -17.44
C GLU A 245 13.37 -18.52 -16.21
N GLY A 246 12.32 -19.06 -15.59
CA GLY A 246 12.44 -19.80 -14.33
C GLY A 246 12.80 -21.27 -14.55
N GLU A 247 13.22 -21.93 -13.48
CA GLU A 247 13.25 -23.40 -13.47
C GLU A 247 11.86 -23.98 -13.76
N LYS A 248 11.83 -25.15 -14.41
CA LYS A 248 10.57 -25.84 -14.72
C LYS A 248 9.76 -26.07 -13.44
N GLU A 249 8.54 -25.54 -13.43
CA GLU A 249 7.56 -25.72 -12.36
C GLU A 249 7.38 -27.21 -12.02
N ARG A 250 7.46 -27.56 -10.73
CA ARG A 250 7.45 -28.96 -10.30
C ARG A 250 6.04 -29.52 -10.09
N LEU A 251 5.08 -28.65 -9.75
CA LEU A 251 3.75 -29.08 -9.30
C LEU A 251 2.90 -29.76 -10.37
N LEU A 252 3.13 -29.44 -11.64
CA LEU A 252 2.38 -30.02 -12.75
C LEU A 252 3.17 -31.09 -13.52
N ARG A 253 4.23 -31.64 -12.92
CA ARG A 253 5.02 -32.70 -13.55
C ARG A 253 4.13 -33.90 -13.86
N GLY A 254 4.11 -34.29 -15.14
CA GLY A 254 3.31 -35.40 -15.63
C GLY A 254 1.93 -35.02 -16.16
N PHE A 255 1.37 -33.87 -15.74
CA PHE A 255 0.06 -33.39 -16.20
C PHE A 255 0.17 -32.28 -17.25
N VAL A 256 1.23 -31.48 -17.19
CA VAL A 256 1.46 -30.39 -18.12
C VAL A 256 2.90 -30.38 -18.57
N ARG A 257 3.10 -30.32 -19.89
CA ARG A 257 4.41 -30.03 -20.47
C ARG A 257 4.54 -28.52 -20.63
N MET A 258 5.09 -27.86 -19.62
CA MET A 258 5.35 -26.41 -19.64
C MET A 258 6.37 -26.04 -20.71
N THR A 259 6.04 -25.04 -21.54
CA THR A 259 6.90 -24.52 -22.62
C THR A 259 7.56 -23.20 -22.26
N ASP A 260 6.93 -22.38 -21.41
CA ASP A 260 7.48 -21.13 -20.89
C ASP A 260 7.05 -20.98 -19.43
N VAL A 261 8.02 -20.68 -18.55
CA VAL A 261 7.81 -20.47 -17.11
C VAL A 261 8.60 -19.24 -16.69
N ARG A 262 7.94 -18.34 -15.97
CA ARG A 262 8.50 -17.09 -15.47
C ARG A 262 8.31 -17.04 -13.98
N THR A 263 9.37 -16.71 -13.25
CA THR A 263 9.33 -16.61 -11.79
C THR A 263 9.91 -15.27 -11.36
N ALA A 264 9.25 -14.62 -10.40
CA ALA A 264 9.75 -13.45 -9.72
C ALA A 264 9.63 -13.62 -8.20
N GLU A 265 10.60 -13.14 -7.45
CA GLU A 265 10.58 -13.11 -5.99
C GLU A 265 10.46 -11.66 -5.50
N TYR A 266 9.66 -11.45 -4.46
CA TYR A 266 9.39 -10.14 -3.87
C TYR A 266 9.53 -10.20 -2.36
N GLN A 267 10.26 -9.25 -1.81
CA GLN A 267 10.48 -9.11 -0.37
C GLN A 267 10.11 -7.67 0.03
N PRO A 268 8.90 -7.42 0.56
CA PRO A 268 8.42 -6.07 0.84
C PRO A 268 9.29 -5.33 1.87
N ASP A 269 9.83 -6.07 2.85
CA ASP A 269 10.65 -5.51 3.94
C ASP A 269 12.17 -5.66 3.68
N GLY A 270 12.55 -5.88 2.41
CA GLY A 270 13.94 -6.07 2.01
C GLY A 270 14.48 -7.48 2.31
N PRO A 271 15.82 -7.68 2.31
CA PRO A 271 16.45 -9.01 2.26
C PRO A 271 16.18 -9.93 3.46
N LYS A 272 15.70 -9.38 4.57
CA LYS A 272 15.33 -10.15 5.78
C LYS A 272 13.82 -10.36 5.91
N GLY A 273 13.05 -9.77 5.02
CA GLY A 273 11.60 -9.82 5.03
C GLY A 273 11.04 -11.16 4.56
N PRO A 274 9.72 -11.36 4.72
CA PRO A 274 9.02 -12.48 4.12
C PRO A 274 9.25 -12.49 2.61
N THR A 275 9.54 -13.66 2.05
CA THR A 275 9.71 -13.82 0.59
C THR A 275 8.41 -14.30 -0.02
N TYR A 276 7.94 -13.57 -1.02
CA TYR A 276 6.81 -13.92 -1.86
C TYR A 276 7.33 -14.35 -3.23
N ARG A 277 6.84 -15.47 -3.75
CA ARG A 277 7.22 -16.00 -5.05
C ARG A 277 6.02 -16.02 -5.99
N TYR A 278 6.15 -15.36 -7.13
CA TYR A 278 5.16 -15.35 -8.20
C TYR A 278 5.69 -16.20 -9.35
N CYS A 279 4.87 -17.10 -9.86
CA CYS A 279 5.19 -17.93 -11.01
C CYS A 279 4.03 -17.88 -11.99
N CYS A 280 4.34 -17.73 -13.28
CA CYS A 280 3.37 -17.98 -14.33
C CYS A 280 4.00 -18.83 -15.43
N GLY A 281 3.17 -19.54 -16.18
CA GLY A 281 3.65 -20.27 -17.33
C GLY A 281 2.54 -20.76 -18.23
N VAL A 282 2.94 -21.25 -19.39
CA VAL A 282 2.05 -21.90 -20.35
C VAL A 282 2.62 -23.26 -20.72
N GLY A 283 1.74 -24.22 -20.97
CA GLY A 283 2.10 -25.56 -21.41
C GLY A 283 0.95 -26.26 -22.13
N GLN A 284 1.19 -27.53 -22.47
CA GLN A 284 0.18 -28.42 -23.04
C GLN A 284 -0.22 -29.47 -22.01
N ALA A 285 -1.52 -29.74 -21.88
CA ALA A 285 -1.99 -30.83 -21.02
C ALA A 285 -1.49 -32.19 -21.55
N VAL A 286 -1.26 -33.11 -20.62
CA VAL A 286 -0.84 -34.50 -20.84
C VAL A 286 -1.93 -35.41 -20.25
N PRO A 287 -2.48 -36.37 -21.02
CA PRO A 287 -2.19 -36.66 -22.45
C PRO A 287 -2.61 -35.51 -23.39
N ASN A 288 -2.04 -35.50 -24.61
CA ASN A 288 -2.07 -34.38 -25.55
C ASN A 288 -3.44 -33.68 -25.62
N ALA A 289 -3.42 -32.39 -25.35
CA ALA A 289 -4.62 -31.57 -25.20
C ALA A 289 -5.46 -31.36 -26.46
N GLY A 290 -5.03 -31.84 -27.63
CA GLY A 290 -5.91 -31.96 -28.80
C GLY A 290 -7.16 -32.78 -28.47
N ASP A 291 -7.02 -33.79 -27.60
CA ASP A 291 -8.16 -34.58 -27.12
C ASP A 291 -9.04 -33.81 -26.13
N LEU A 292 -8.53 -32.75 -25.49
CA LEU A 292 -9.30 -31.92 -24.55
C LEU A 292 -10.08 -30.80 -25.25
N ALA A 293 -9.56 -30.29 -26.37
CA ALA A 293 -10.12 -29.12 -27.03
C ALA A 293 -11.29 -29.43 -27.99
N ASP A 294 -11.32 -30.64 -28.55
CA ASP A 294 -12.23 -30.94 -29.66
C ASP A 294 -13.50 -31.69 -29.22
N GLY A 295 -14.64 -31.11 -29.58
CA GLY A 295 -15.97 -31.72 -29.47
C GLY A 295 -16.80 -31.30 -28.25
N TRP A 296 -18.06 -31.74 -28.24
CA TRP A 296 -19.04 -31.39 -27.19
C TRP A 296 -18.67 -31.93 -25.79
N LEU A 297 -17.72 -32.86 -25.71
CA LEU A 297 -17.20 -33.44 -24.46
C LEU A 297 -16.06 -32.63 -23.84
N ALA A 298 -15.56 -31.59 -24.50
CA ALA A 298 -14.44 -30.79 -24.01
C ALA A 298 -14.62 -30.31 -22.55
N PRO A 299 -15.79 -29.77 -22.14
CA PRO A 299 -15.98 -29.33 -20.75
C PRO A 299 -15.91 -30.48 -19.72
N ILE A 300 -16.38 -31.66 -20.10
CA ILE A 300 -16.35 -32.85 -19.22
C ILE A 300 -14.92 -33.35 -19.07
N ARG A 301 -14.17 -33.42 -20.18
CA ARG A 301 -12.76 -33.82 -20.17
C ARG A 301 -11.90 -32.84 -19.36
N GLU A 302 -12.15 -31.54 -19.51
CA GLU A 302 -11.49 -30.50 -18.72
C GLU A 302 -11.76 -30.69 -17.22
N GLN A 303 -13.01 -30.91 -16.83
CA GLN A 303 -13.36 -31.17 -15.43
C GLN A 303 -12.69 -32.42 -14.86
N MET A 304 -12.63 -33.51 -15.64
CA MET A 304 -11.93 -34.74 -15.24
C MET A 304 -10.41 -34.52 -15.08
N TRP A 305 -9.81 -33.74 -15.98
CA TRP A 305 -8.40 -33.38 -15.89
C TRP A 305 -8.14 -32.51 -14.65
N LEU A 306 -8.96 -31.48 -14.42
CA LEU A 306 -8.88 -30.63 -13.21
C LEU A 306 -9.11 -31.41 -11.92
N ALA A 307 -9.97 -32.44 -11.93
CA ALA A 307 -10.14 -33.34 -10.79
C ALA A 307 -8.89 -34.20 -10.55
N SER A 308 -8.18 -34.58 -11.60
CA SER A 308 -6.91 -35.32 -11.47
C SER A 308 -5.79 -34.45 -10.87
N VAL A 309 -5.77 -33.16 -11.23
CA VAL A 309 -4.88 -32.16 -10.61
C VAL A 309 -5.23 -31.96 -9.13
N ASP A 310 -6.52 -31.93 -8.78
CA ASP A 310 -7.00 -31.84 -7.40
C ASP A 310 -6.44 -32.97 -6.52
N GLU A 311 -6.52 -34.21 -7.02
CA GLU A 311 -5.98 -35.40 -6.34
C GLU A 311 -4.45 -35.40 -6.26
N GLN A 312 -3.75 -34.78 -7.22
CA GLN A 312 -2.30 -34.60 -7.10
C GLN A 312 -1.96 -33.56 -6.02
N PHE A 313 -2.63 -32.41 -6.01
CA PHE A 313 -2.39 -31.38 -4.99
C PHE A 313 -2.71 -31.88 -3.58
N LYS A 314 -3.76 -32.68 -3.39
CA LYS A 314 -4.03 -33.36 -2.11
C LYS A 314 -2.89 -34.28 -1.69
N ARG A 315 -2.31 -35.05 -2.62
CA ARG A 315 -1.19 -35.95 -2.33
C ARG A 315 0.11 -35.21 -2.01
N GLU A 316 0.38 -34.08 -2.66
CA GLU A 316 1.63 -33.33 -2.48
C GLU A 316 1.61 -32.36 -1.29
N PHE A 317 0.44 -31.78 -0.95
CA PHE A 317 0.32 -30.72 0.05
C PHE A 317 -0.50 -31.11 1.28
N GLY A 318 -1.04 -32.33 1.34
CA GLY A 318 -1.82 -32.82 2.46
C GLY A 318 -3.18 -32.10 2.58
N LYS A 319 -3.20 -30.94 3.26
CA LYS A 319 -4.41 -30.13 3.46
C LYS A 319 -4.67 -29.18 2.30
N LEU A 320 -5.47 -29.65 1.36
CA LEU A 320 -6.05 -28.81 0.32
C LEU A 320 -7.22 -27.99 0.87
N VAL A 321 -7.18 -26.66 0.68
CA VAL A 321 -8.40 -25.85 0.74
C VAL A 321 -9.06 -25.95 -0.64
N GLU A 322 -10.25 -26.54 -0.64
CA GLU A 322 -11.11 -26.91 -1.77
C GLU A 322 -10.94 -26.06 -3.04
N GLY A 323 -10.80 -26.72 -4.21
CA GLY A 323 -10.61 -26.05 -5.49
C GLY A 323 -11.86 -25.29 -5.96
N GLN A 324 -11.81 -23.96 -5.88
CA GLN A 324 -12.90 -23.05 -6.24
C GLN A 324 -12.90 -22.77 -7.75
N SER A 325 -14.06 -22.91 -8.40
CA SER A 325 -14.20 -22.46 -9.79
C SER A 325 -14.14 -20.93 -9.85
N ILE A 326 -13.32 -20.40 -10.76
CA ILE A 326 -13.16 -18.98 -10.96
C ILE A 326 -13.50 -18.61 -12.41
N ARG A 327 -14.01 -17.39 -12.59
CA ARG A 327 -14.17 -16.78 -13.91
C ARG A 327 -13.20 -15.62 -14.01
N HIS A 328 -12.51 -15.51 -15.13
CA HIS A 328 -11.61 -14.41 -15.35
C HIS A 328 -12.37 -13.08 -15.45
N ARG A 329 -11.85 -12.03 -14.82
CA ARG A 329 -12.57 -10.74 -14.69
C ARG A 329 -12.73 -10.05 -16.05
N SER A 330 -11.70 -10.07 -16.87
CA SER A 330 -11.68 -9.41 -18.18
C SER A 330 -12.29 -10.27 -19.29
N GLU A 331 -12.37 -11.58 -19.09
CA GLU A 331 -12.85 -12.55 -20.08
C GLU A 331 -13.80 -13.56 -19.41
N PRO A 332 -15.12 -13.26 -19.35
CA PRO A 332 -16.08 -14.09 -18.62
C PRO A 332 -16.18 -15.54 -19.11
N ASP A 333 -15.83 -15.77 -20.37
CA ASP A 333 -15.83 -17.10 -21.01
C ASP A 333 -14.62 -17.95 -20.59
N LEU A 334 -13.59 -17.31 -20.01
CA LEU A 334 -12.41 -18.00 -19.51
C LEU A 334 -12.73 -18.60 -18.13
N SER A 335 -13.06 -19.88 -18.12
CA SER A 335 -13.17 -20.67 -16.90
C SER A 335 -11.81 -21.15 -16.42
N GLY A 336 -11.61 -21.07 -15.12
CA GLY A 336 -10.44 -21.65 -14.47
C GLY A 336 -10.82 -22.23 -13.12
N ARG A 337 -9.80 -22.74 -12.43
CA ARG A 337 -9.93 -23.22 -11.05
C ARG A 337 -8.81 -22.66 -10.22
N GLN A 338 -9.15 -22.29 -8.98
CA GLN A 338 -8.24 -21.76 -7.99
C GLN A 338 -8.12 -22.73 -6.83
N TRP A 339 -6.89 -22.93 -6.36
CA TRP A 339 -6.59 -23.70 -5.15
C TRP A 339 -5.79 -22.86 -4.19
N VAL A 340 -6.00 -23.10 -2.90
CA VAL A 340 -5.16 -22.56 -1.83
C VAL A 340 -4.49 -23.74 -1.13
N LEU A 341 -3.20 -23.88 -1.40
CA LEU A 341 -2.35 -24.96 -0.91
C LEU A 341 -1.61 -24.49 0.35
N LYS A 342 -1.59 -25.33 1.38
CA LYS A 342 -0.80 -25.11 2.59
C LYS A 342 0.17 -26.28 2.75
N PRO A 343 1.47 -26.11 2.46
CA PRO A 343 2.44 -27.19 2.60
C PRO A 343 2.52 -27.66 4.05
N ASP A 344 2.62 -28.97 4.28
CA ASP A 344 2.66 -29.53 5.64
C ASP A 344 3.84 -29.02 6.49
N ASN A 345 4.94 -28.61 5.84
CA ASN A 345 6.17 -28.15 6.48
C ASN A 345 6.33 -26.62 6.55
N GLY A 346 5.35 -25.83 6.08
CA GLY A 346 5.55 -24.40 5.82
C GLY A 346 4.52 -23.47 6.47
N SER A 347 5.00 -22.30 6.90
CA SER A 347 4.14 -21.12 7.14
C SER A 347 3.70 -20.44 5.83
N SER A 348 4.15 -20.93 4.68
CA SER A 348 3.77 -20.41 3.38
C SER A 348 2.39 -20.91 2.95
N VAL A 349 1.64 -20.04 2.31
CA VAL A 349 0.41 -20.37 1.59
C VAL A 349 0.70 -20.17 0.11
N ARG A 350 0.33 -21.14 -0.70
CA ARG A 350 0.46 -21.06 -2.16
C ARG A 350 -0.91 -21.06 -2.81
N ILE A 351 -1.22 -19.98 -3.51
CA ILE A 351 -2.44 -19.84 -4.29
C ILE A 351 -2.10 -20.19 -5.72
N VAL A 352 -2.87 -21.08 -6.33
CA VAL A 352 -2.68 -21.54 -7.71
C VAL A 352 -3.94 -21.28 -8.50
N GLN A 353 -3.83 -20.67 -9.68
CA GLN A 353 -4.90 -20.57 -10.66
C GLN A 353 -4.49 -21.27 -11.95
N ILE A 354 -5.37 -22.13 -12.46
CA ILE A 354 -5.16 -22.84 -13.73
C ILE A 354 -6.33 -22.52 -14.65
N PHE A 355 -6.00 -22.15 -15.89
CA PHE A 355 -6.95 -21.95 -16.98
C PHE A 355 -6.61 -22.90 -18.12
N VAL A 356 -7.63 -23.51 -18.74
CA VAL A 356 -7.47 -24.38 -19.91
C VAL A 356 -8.16 -23.73 -21.11
N VAL A 357 -7.41 -23.42 -22.17
CA VAL A 357 -7.95 -22.76 -23.37
C VAL A 357 -7.38 -23.39 -24.61
N ASN A 358 -8.23 -23.93 -25.48
CA ASN A 358 -7.83 -24.59 -26.72
C ASN A 358 -6.71 -25.63 -26.49
N GLY A 359 -6.84 -26.42 -25.41
CA GLY A 359 -5.86 -27.43 -24.99
C GLY A 359 -4.56 -26.87 -24.39
N ARG A 360 -4.40 -25.56 -24.29
CA ARG A 360 -3.26 -24.96 -23.58
C ARG A 360 -3.61 -24.75 -22.12
N VAL A 361 -2.67 -25.06 -21.26
CA VAL A 361 -2.79 -24.84 -19.82
C VAL A 361 -1.99 -23.59 -19.45
N TYR A 362 -2.66 -22.61 -18.87
CA TYR A 362 -2.05 -21.42 -18.30
C TYR A 362 -2.03 -21.59 -16.78
N TYR A 363 -0.84 -21.49 -16.22
CA TYR A 363 -0.57 -21.68 -14.81
C TYR A 363 -0.15 -20.36 -14.20
N LEU A 364 -0.78 -19.97 -13.09
CA LEU A 364 -0.37 -18.85 -12.26
C LEU A 364 -0.29 -19.33 -10.82
N SER A 365 0.75 -18.93 -10.10
CA SER A 365 0.83 -19.16 -8.66
C SER A 365 1.50 -18.02 -7.94
N ALA A 366 0.99 -17.71 -6.75
CA ALA A 366 1.61 -16.81 -5.79
C ALA A 366 1.82 -17.59 -4.48
N GLU A 367 3.03 -17.55 -3.93
CA GLU A 367 3.41 -18.21 -2.70
C GLU A 367 4.01 -17.19 -1.74
N GLY A 368 3.67 -17.27 -0.46
CA GLY A 368 4.25 -16.41 0.58
C GLY A 368 3.71 -16.74 1.96
N PRO A 369 4.32 -16.22 3.04
CA PRO A 369 3.83 -16.45 4.39
C PRO A 369 2.48 -15.77 4.58
N GLU A 370 1.52 -16.50 5.15
CA GLU A 370 0.16 -16.01 5.45
C GLU A 370 -0.60 -15.40 4.25
N LEU A 371 -0.18 -15.70 3.02
CA LEU A 371 -0.75 -15.11 1.80
C LEU A 371 -2.22 -15.48 1.63
N ALA A 372 -3.10 -14.47 1.59
CA ALA A 372 -4.52 -14.64 1.33
C ALA A 372 -4.86 -14.36 -0.15
N PRO A 373 -5.89 -15.01 -0.72
CA PRO A 373 -6.36 -14.76 -2.09
C PRO A 373 -6.69 -13.30 -2.42
N ASN A 374 -7.09 -12.53 -1.41
CA ASN A 374 -7.52 -11.15 -1.54
C ASN A 374 -6.45 -10.15 -1.06
N ASP A 375 -5.22 -10.60 -0.84
CA ASP A 375 -4.13 -9.69 -0.54
C ASP A 375 -3.80 -8.87 -1.80
N ASP A 376 -3.68 -7.55 -1.64
CA ASP A 376 -3.42 -6.60 -2.73
C ASP A 376 -2.38 -7.08 -3.78
N PRO A 377 -1.20 -7.62 -3.40
CA PRO A 377 -0.22 -8.06 -4.39
C PRO A 377 -0.62 -9.37 -5.10
N ALA A 378 -1.28 -10.30 -4.41
CA ALA A 378 -1.79 -11.52 -5.05
C ALA A 378 -2.96 -11.19 -5.99
N GLU A 379 -3.92 -10.39 -5.53
CA GLU A 379 -5.04 -9.95 -6.36
C GLU A 379 -4.54 -9.22 -7.60
N ARG A 380 -3.57 -8.30 -7.45
CA ARG A 380 -2.97 -7.60 -8.59
C ARG A 380 -2.28 -8.55 -9.57
N PHE A 381 -1.52 -9.52 -9.08
CA PHE A 381 -0.89 -10.54 -9.93
C PHE A 381 -1.93 -11.33 -10.73
N PHE A 382 -2.91 -11.95 -10.06
CA PHE A 382 -3.90 -12.80 -10.73
C PHE A 382 -4.85 -12.00 -11.64
N SER A 383 -5.29 -10.81 -11.23
CA SER A 383 -6.20 -9.98 -12.02
C SER A 383 -5.55 -9.31 -13.23
N SER A 384 -4.21 -9.28 -13.28
CA SER A 384 -3.45 -8.73 -14.39
C SER A 384 -3.20 -9.72 -15.54
N PHE A 385 -3.66 -10.97 -15.39
CA PHE A 385 -3.56 -11.97 -16.44
C PHE A 385 -4.43 -11.57 -17.65
N GLU A 386 -3.88 -11.63 -18.84
CA GLU A 386 -4.55 -11.31 -20.10
C GLU A 386 -4.16 -12.33 -21.16
N LEU A 387 -5.12 -12.92 -21.86
CA LEU A 387 -4.87 -13.76 -23.02
C LEU A 387 -4.70 -12.87 -24.27
N LEU A 388 -3.58 -13.00 -24.96
CA LEU A 388 -3.26 -12.16 -26.11
C LEU A 388 -3.56 -12.83 -27.46
N ALA A 389 -3.59 -14.17 -27.49
CA ALA A 389 -3.76 -14.92 -28.73
C ALA A 389 -5.04 -15.78 -28.68
N ARG A 390 -6.16 -15.21 -29.16
CA ARG A 390 -7.29 -15.97 -29.71
C ARG A 390 -7.14 -15.98 -31.22
N LYS A 391 -6.18 -16.73 -31.75
CA LYS A 391 -6.13 -17.01 -33.19
C LYS A 391 -6.68 -18.39 -33.46
#